data_AF-A0A2I2GN20-F1
#
_entry.id   AF-A0A2I2GN20-F1
#
_cell.length_a   1.000
_cell.length_b   1.000
_cell.length_c   1.000
_cell.angle_alpha   90.00
_cell.angle_beta   90.00
_cell.angle_gamma   90.00
#
_symmetry.space_group_name_H-M   'P 1'
#
loop_
_entity.id
_entity.type
_entity.pdbx_description
1 polymer ?
#
loop_
_entity_poly.entity_id
_entity_poly.type
_entity_poly.pdbx_seq_one_letter_code
_entity_poly.pdbx_strand_id
1 'polypeptide(L)'
;MGNDGGSIPTRRELVREAARAPSTTQVKETRREVQEHFWNTCPLSHKLLIRPIVSDSAGNLYNKDAILKFLLPGDETDGISSKADCEEILGGRVKGLRDVVELHFEVDTEYEAHPSSNKHEKREGWICPVTAKQLGPSVKSVYLVPCGHVFSEEAIRQIKDDKCLQCNEPYTEDNVIPILPTKDSDKQSLLTRSQKLYEQGLAHSLKKAPGSKKRKKHAGNGDSAEDASRAQKEQSTATSHSSTPTPTSGAPNGIKHAATAMLTARVLEEENEKKKKRKMMGMNENLGSLFTKNSKDGNSKNGDFMTRGFTLPTAGKK
;
A
#
# COMPACT_ATOMS: atom_id res chain seq x y z
N MET A 1 -14.10 -50.39 51.40
CA MET A 1 -13.76 -49.09 50.76
C MET A 1 -14.61 -48.99 49.50
N GLY A 2 -15.55 -48.05 49.46
CA GLY A 2 -16.49 -47.91 48.35
C GLY A 2 -17.45 -46.75 48.64
N ASN A 3 -16.89 -45.55 48.68
CA ASN A 3 -17.62 -44.31 48.87
C ASN A 3 -17.61 -43.56 47.53
N ASP A 4 -18.50 -43.96 46.62
CA ASP A 4 -18.75 -43.23 45.38
C ASP A 4 -20.08 -42.49 45.53
N GLY A 5 -19.99 -41.32 46.15
CA GLY A 5 -21.10 -40.41 46.35
C GLY A 5 -21.43 -39.70 45.04
N GLY A 6 -22.44 -40.21 44.33
CA GLY A 6 -22.99 -39.54 43.15
C GLY A 6 -23.37 -38.10 43.48
N SER A 7 -22.71 -37.15 42.83
CA SER A 7 -23.02 -35.72 42.94
C SER A 7 -24.45 -35.48 42.46
N ILE A 8 -25.33 -35.07 43.37
CA ILE A 8 -26.71 -34.69 43.02
C ILE A 8 -26.65 -33.37 42.23
N PRO A 9 -27.12 -33.35 40.96
CA PRO A 9 -27.10 -32.13 40.14
C PRO A 9 -27.88 -31.03 40.82
N THR A 10 -27.28 -29.84 40.96
CA THR A 10 -27.94 -28.72 41.61
C THR A 10 -29.04 -28.14 40.71
N ARG A 11 -30.06 -27.48 41.28
CA ARG A 11 -31.18 -26.88 40.52
C ARG A 11 -30.74 -25.95 39.38
N ARG A 12 -29.54 -25.36 39.49
CA ARG A 12 -28.92 -24.49 38.48
C ARG A 12 -28.46 -25.26 37.23
N GLU A 13 -28.17 -26.55 37.37
CA GLU A 13 -27.82 -27.46 36.27
C GLU A 13 -29.07 -28.05 35.62
N LEU A 14 -30.13 -28.28 36.42
CA LEU A 14 -31.42 -28.80 35.95
C LEU A 14 -32.31 -27.74 35.28
N VAL A 15 -32.17 -26.47 35.67
CA VAL A 15 -32.92 -25.36 35.07
C VAL A 15 -31.95 -24.52 34.26
N ARG A 16 -31.97 -24.72 32.94
CA ARG A 16 -31.31 -23.84 31.98
C ARG A 16 -32.00 -22.48 32.06
N GLU A 17 -31.47 -21.58 32.89
CA GLU A 17 -31.94 -20.20 32.96
C GLU A 17 -31.86 -19.62 31.53
N ALA A 18 -33.00 -19.23 30.99
CA ALA A 18 -33.08 -18.69 29.64
C ALA A 18 -32.08 -17.51 29.56
N ALA A 19 -31.15 -17.58 28.61
CA ALA A 19 -30.11 -16.59 28.44
C ALA A 19 -30.77 -15.20 28.40
N ARG A 20 -30.58 -14.43 29.47
CA ARG A 20 -31.22 -13.14 29.63
C ARG A 20 -30.71 -12.24 28.52
N ALA A 21 -31.62 -11.66 27.75
CA ALA A 21 -31.24 -10.67 26.74
C ALA A 21 -30.41 -9.57 27.43
N PRO A 22 -29.20 -9.27 26.93
CA PRO A 22 -28.30 -8.33 27.57
C PRO A 22 -28.98 -6.96 27.68
N SER A 23 -28.72 -6.27 28.79
CA SER A 23 -29.28 -4.93 28.98
C SER A 23 -28.73 -3.97 27.93
N THR A 24 -29.47 -2.89 27.65
CA THR A 24 -29.01 -1.84 26.72
C THR A 24 -27.67 -1.21 27.14
N THR A 25 -27.36 -1.20 28.43
CA THR A 25 -26.07 -0.77 28.97
C THR A 25 -24.96 -1.76 28.63
N GLN A 26 -25.18 -3.06 28.83
CA GLN A 26 -24.22 -4.12 28.50
C GLN A 26 -23.90 -4.13 27.00
N VAL A 27 -24.92 -4.01 26.13
CA VAL A 27 -24.71 -3.95 24.68
C VAL A 27 -23.85 -2.75 24.26
N LYS A 28 -24.05 -1.58 24.90
CA LYS A 28 -23.24 -0.38 24.61
C LYS A 28 -21.80 -0.55 25.08
N GLU A 29 -21.59 -1.17 26.23
CA GLU A 29 -20.27 -1.43 26.79
C GLU A 29 -19.48 -2.41 25.93
N THR A 30 -20.07 -3.56 25.58
CA THR A 30 -19.45 -4.53 24.67
C THR A 30 -19.11 -3.90 23.32
N ARG A 31 -19.98 -3.04 22.78
CA ARG A 31 -19.68 -2.35 21.52
C ARG A 31 -18.48 -1.40 21.65
N ARG A 32 -18.34 -0.73 22.79
CA ARG A 32 -17.21 0.17 23.05
C ARG A 32 -15.91 -0.63 23.16
N GLU A 33 -15.93 -1.75 23.87
CA GLU A 33 -14.76 -2.65 23.99
C GLU A 33 -14.33 -3.20 22.63
N VAL A 34 -15.30 -3.63 21.81
CA VAL A 34 -15.03 -4.10 20.45
C VAL A 34 -14.44 -2.98 19.58
N GLN A 35 -14.95 -1.76 19.70
CA GLN A 35 -14.40 -0.60 19.01
C GLN A 35 -12.97 -0.29 19.45
N GLU A 36 -12.71 -0.29 20.75
CA GLU A 36 -11.39 -0.08 21.30
C GLU A 36 -10.42 -1.17 20.82
N HIS A 37 -10.85 -2.42 20.75
CA HIS A 37 -10.06 -3.50 20.18
C HIS A 37 -9.71 -3.22 18.71
N PHE A 38 -10.66 -2.81 17.87
CA PHE A 38 -10.38 -2.53 16.46
C PHE A 38 -9.51 -1.29 16.22
N TRP A 39 -9.55 -0.31 17.13
CA TRP A 39 -8.66 0.86 17.09
C TRP A 39 -7.23 0.56 17.52
N ASN A 40 -7.01 -0.57 18.21
CA ASN A 40 -5.69 -0.93 18.73
C ASN A 40 -5.08 -2.17 18.06
N THR A 41 -5.89 -3.07 17.51
CA THR A 41 -5.46 -4.40 17.08
C THR A 41 -5.81 -4.66 15.62
N CYS A 42 -4.83 -5.10 14.84
CA CYS A 42 -5.01 -5.52 13.47
C CYS A 42 -5.80 -6.86 13.42
N PRO A 43 -6.96 -6.92 12.71
CA PRO A 43 -7.76 -8.14 12.62
C PRO A 43 -7.05 -9.33 11.99
N LEU A 44 -6.10 -9.10 11.08
CA LEU A 44 -5.40 -10.16 10.34
C LEU A 44 -4.21 -10.74 11.10
N SER A 45 -3.51 -9.93 11.89
CA SER A 45 -2.29 -10.35 12.59
C SER A 45 -2.47 -10.53 14.09
N HIS A 46 -3.58 -10.05 14.65
CA HIS A 46 -3.82 -9.94 16.10
C HIS A 46 -2.71 -9.18 16.85
N LYS A 47 -1.94 -8.36 16.13
CA LYS A 47 -0.91 -7.48 16.69
C LYS A 47 -1.45 -6.06 16.83
N LEU A 48 -0.78 -5.26 17.64
CA LEU A 48 -1.09 -3.84 17.76
C LEU A 48 -0.95 -3.13 16.41
N LEU A 49 -1.82 -2.14 16.18
CA LEU A 49 -1.76 -1.29 15.01
C LEU A 49 -0.53 -0.38 15.11
N ILE A 50 0.37 -0.52 14.13
CA ILE A 50 1.63 0.21 14.07
C ILE A 50 1.75 0.80 12.66
N ARG A 51 2.12 2.07 12.57
CA ARG A 51 2.32 2.74 11.28
C ARG A 51 3.44 2.04 10.49
N PRO A 52 3.26 1.79 9.18
CA PRO A 52 2.16 2.25 8.33
C PRO A 52 0.87 1.41 8.46
N ILE A 53 -0.25 2.11 8.69
CA ILE A 53 -1.60 1.53 8.78
C ILE A 53 -2.31 1.76 7.45
N VAL A 54 -3.10 0.78 7.02
CA VAL A 54 -3.91 0.85 5.80
C VAL A 54 -5.38 0.60 6.11
N SER A 55 -6.28 1.18 5.30
CA SER A 55 -7.71 0.91 5.36
C SER A 55 -8.24 0.29 4.08
N ASP A 56 -9.19 -0.63 4.21
CA ASP A 56 -10.01 -1.15 3.11
C ASP A 56 -11.23 -0.27 2.82
N SER A 57 -12.03 -0.65 1.82
CA SER A 57 -13.25 0.06 1.44
C SER A 57 -14.37 0.08 2.47
N ALA A 58 -14.28 -0.76 3.52
CA ALA A 58 -15.23 -0.79 4.63
C ALA A 58 -14.80 0.14 5.78
N GLY A 59 -13.61 0.75 5.70
CA GLY A 59 -13.07 1.58 6.76
C GLY A 59 -12.38 0.79 7.87
N ASN A 60 -12.05 -0.49 7.64
CA ASN A 60 -11.34 -1.32 8.62
C ASN A 60 -9.85 -1.05 8.57
N LEU A 61 -9.21 -1.05 9.75
CA LEU A 61 -7.78 -0.78 9.90
C LEU A 61 -6.95 -2.06 9.91
N TYR A 62 -5.83 -2.05 9.19
CA TYR A 62 -4.89 -3.16 9.16
C TYR A 62 -3.46 -2.63 9.15
N ASN A 63 -2.51 -3.42 9.66
CA ASN A 63 -1.12 -3.13 9.43
C ASN A 63 -0.75 -3.45 7.98
N LYS A 64 0.06 -2.60 7.36
CA LYS A 64 0.47 -2.77 5.95
C LYS A 64 1.23 -4.08 5.73
N ASP A 65 2.03 -4.51 6.70
CA ASP A 65 2.76 -5.77 6.67
C ASP A 65 1.80 -6.98 6.61
N ALA A 66 0.71 -6.96 7.38
CA ALA A 66 -0.28 -8.02 7.40
C ALA A 66 -1.02 -8.15 6.05
N ILE A 67 -1.40 -7.02 5.44
CA ILE A 67 -2.01 -7.01 4.10
C ILE A 67 -1.02 -7.51 3.05
N LEU A 68 0.26 -7.10 3.12
CA LEU A 68 1.28 -7.56 2.20
C LEU A 68 1.47 -9.08 2.30
N LYS A 69 1.56 -9.62 3.52
CA LYS A 69 1.65 -11.07 3.75
C LYS A 69 0.45 -11.82 3.18
N PHE A 70 -0.77 -11.32 3.41
CA PHE A 70 -1.98 -11.91 2.86
C PHE A 70 -1.98 -11.95 1.32
N LEU A 71 -1.47 -10.91 0.66
CA LEU A 71 -1.41 -10.81 -0.80
C LEU A 71 -0.30 -11.68 -1.44
N LEU A 72 0.66 -12.17 -0.66
CA LEU A 72 1.73 -13.02 -1.18
C LEU A 72 1.22 -14.46 -1.45
N PRO A 73 1.65 -15.07 -2.56
CA PRO A 73 1.30 -16.46 -2.83
C PRO A 73 2.11 -17.40 -1.92
N GLY A 74 1.44 -18.03 -0.96
CA GLY A 74 1.97 -19.08 -0.08
C GLY A 74 0.90 -19.50 0.96
N ASP A 75 0.94 -20.75 1.43
CA ASP A 75 0.00 -21.24 2.46
C ASP A 75 0.45 -20.87 3.89
N GLU A 76 1.77 -20.71 4.10
CA GLU A 76 2.35 -20.37 5.40
C GLU A 76 2.75 -18.90 5.40
N THR A 77 1.94 -18.05 6.01
CA THR A 77 2.24 -16.62 6.18
C THR A 77 2.47 -16.32 7.66
N ASP A 78 3.72 -16.49 8.09
CA ASP A 78 4.12 -16.28 9.48
C ASP A 78 3.66 -14.92 10.02
N GLY A 79 2.86 -14.98 11.10
CA GLY A 79 2.41 -13.82 11.84
C GLY A 79 1.15 -13.13 11.30
N ILE A 80 0.36 -13.81 10.47
CA ILE A 80 -1.06 -13.53 10.26
C ILE A 80 -1.89 -14.80 10.46
N SER A 81 -3.21 -14.65 10.63
CA SER A 81 -4.16 -15.75 10.72
C SER A 81 -4.20 -16.57 9.43
N SER A 82 -4.86 -17.72 9.46
CA SER A 82 -4.94 -18.58 8.27
C SER A 82 -5.54 -17.82 7.09
N LYS A 83 -5.19 -18.22 5.86
CA LYS A 83 -5.68 -17.57 4.65
C LYS A 83 -7.21 -17.56 4.55
N ALA A 84 -7.85 -18.63 5.03
CA ALA A 84 -9.31 -18.73 5.08
C ALA A 84 -9.92 -17.71 6.04
N ASP A 85 -9.37 -17.56 7.24
CA ASP A 85 -9.83 -16.58 8.22
C ASP A 85 -9.62 -15.15 7.72
N CYS A 86 -8.47 -14.90 7.09
CA CYS A 86 -8.18 -13.61 6.47
C CYS A 86 -9.17 -13.27 5.35
N GLU A 87 -9.54 -14.25 4.52
CA GLU A 87 -10.54 -14.07 3.46
C GLU A 87 -11.93 -13.79 4.04
N GLU A 88 -12.31 -14.44 5.15
CA GLU A 88 -13.57 -14.15 5.85
C GLU A 88 -13.59 -12.71 6.37
N ILE A 89 -12.51 -12.28 7.03
CA ILE A 89 -12.36 -10.92 7.57
C ILE A 89 -12.42 -9.88 6.44
N LEU A 90 -11.69 -10.12 5.34
CA LEU A 90 -11.59 -9.19 4.22
C LEU A 90 -12.81 -9.25 3.29
N GLY A 91 -13.59 -10.33 3.30
CA GLY A 91 -14.79 -10.53 2.49
C GLY A 91 -14.58 -10.21 1.01
N GLY A 92 -13.43 -10.59 0.43
CA GLY A 92 -13.07 -10.32 -0.96
C GLY A 92 -12.87 -8.85 -1.34
N ARG A 93 -12.82 -7.92 -0.37
CA ARG A 93 -12.65 -6.48 -0.62
C ARG A 93 -11.24 -6.11 -1.04
N VAL A 94 -10.24 -6.88 -0.61
CA VAL A 94 -8.82 -6.61 -0.88
C VAL A 94 -8.27 -7.71 -1.78
N LYS A 95 -8.01 -7.37 -3.05
CA LYS A 95 -7.38 -8.27 -4.04
C LYS A 95 -5.98 -7.82 -4.40
N GLY A 96 -5.65 -6.56 -4.12
CA GLY A 96 -4.30 -6.03 -4.24
C GLY A 96 -4.12 -4.72 -3.51
N LEU A 97 -2.91 -4.16 -3.60
CA LEU A 97 -2.54 -2.90 -2.92
C LEU A 97 -3.31 -1.65 -3.39
N ARG A 98 -4.08 -1.75 -4.47
CA ARG A 98 -4.94 -0.65 -4.95
C ARG A 98 -6.27 -0.60 -4.20
N ASP A 99 -6.66 -1.70 -3.56
CA ASP A 99 -7.92 -1.81 -2.82
C ASP A 99 -7.80 -1.32 -1.37
N VAL A 100 -6.58 -0.91 -0.98
CA VAL A 100 -6.29 -0.31 0.32
C VAL A 100 -5.68 1.08 0.15
N VAL A 101 -5.88 1.94 1.14
CA VAL A 101 -5.28 3.28 1.24
C VAL A 101 -4.46 3.36 2.51
N GLU A 102 -3.23 3.87 2.40
CA GLU A 102 -2.35 4.12 3.55
C GLU A 102 -2.80 5.36 4.29
N LEU A 103 -2.98 5.22 5.60
CA LEU A 103 -3.50 6.28 6.46
C LEU A 103 -2.38 7.09 7.09
N HIS A 104 -2.52 8.41 7.03
CA HIS A 104 -1.61 9.37 7.64
C HIS A 104 -2.25 9.91 8.92
N PHE A 105 -1.86 9.33 10.06
CA PHE A 105 -2.21 9.80 11.39
C PHE A 105 -1.16 10.80 11.90
N GLU A 106 -1.64 11.91 12.45
CA GLU A 106 -0.81 12.83 13.23
C GLU A 106 -0.68 12.30 14.67
N VAL A 107 0.54 12.36 15.21
CA VAL A 107 0.85 11.84 16.54
C VAL A 107 0.89 12.98 17.52
N ASP A 108 0.24 12.78 18.66
CA ASP A 108 0.34 13.65 19.80
C ASP A 108 1.71 13.49 20.47
N THR A 109 2.60 14.43 20.21
CA THR A 109 3.93 14.47 20.83
C THR A 109 3.89 14.90 22.30
N GLU A 110 2.80 15.51 22.77
CA GLU A 110 2.65 15.93 24.17
C GLU A 110 2.22 14.75 25.06
N TYR A 111 1.43 13.82 24.53
CA TYR A 111 1.00 12.60 25.24
C TYR A 111 2.17 11.66 25.59
N GLU A 112 3.17 11.54 24.71
CA GLU A 112 4.39 10.74 24.94
C GLU A 112 5.28 11.30 26.08
N ALA A 113 5.08 12.57 26.50
CA ALA A 113 5.90 13.23 27.51
C ALA A 113 5.39 13.04 28.95
N HIS A 114 4.21 12.47 29.16
CA HIS A 114 3.67 12.27 30.51
C HIS A 114 4.27 11.01 31.19
N PRO A 115 4.98 11.14 32.33
CA PRO A 115 5.73 10.06 32.98
C PRO A 115 4.87 9.02 33.72
N SER A 116 3.54 9.09 33.62
CA SER A 116 2.59 8.20 34.29
C SER A 116 2.10 7.03 33.43
N SER A 117 2.48 6.96 32.15
CA SER A 117 2.23 5.78 31.33
C SER A 117 3.24 4.68 31.70
N ASN A 118 2.72 3.53 32.15
CA ASN A 118 3.54 2.35 32.41
C ASN A 118 4.45 2.09 31.20
N LYS A 119 5.77 2.00 31.44
CA LYS A 119 6.86 1.82 30.44
C LYS A 119 6.67 0.64 29.47
N HIS A 120 5.66 -0.19 29.64
CA HIS A 120 5.43 -1.44 28.91
C HIS A 120 4.46 -1.34 27.72
N GLU A 121 3.70 -0.25 27.56
CA GLU A 121 2.84 -0.05 26.38
C GLU A 121 2.89 1.40 25.91
N LYS A 122 3.98 1.78 25.21
CA LYS A 122 4.03 3.04 24.47
C LYS A 122 3.08 2.98 23.28
N ARG A 123 1.84 3.40 23.50
CA ARG A 123 0.83 3.52 22.45
C ARG A 123 0.94 4.93 21.87
N GLU A 124 1.15 5.04 20.56
CA GLU A 124 1.13 6.34 19.89
C GLU A 124 -0.29 6.93 20.03
N GLY A 125 -0.39 8.11 20.63
CA GLY A 125 -1.63 8.87 20.64
C GLY A 125 -1.87 9.50 19.27
N TRP A 126 -3.02 9.26 18.64
CA TRP A 126 -3.37 9.89 17.37
C TRP A 126 -4.33 11.05 17.59
N ILE A 127 -4.07 12.17 16.94
CA ILE A 127 -4.88 13.39 17.03
C ILE A 127 -5.36 13.86 15.67
N CYS A 128 -6.46 14.59 15.68
CA CYS A 128 -6.95 15.27 14.50
C CYS A 128 -6.15 16.57 14.27
N PRO A 129 -5.54 16.81 13.08
CA PRO A 129 -4.79 18.03 12.78
C PRO A 129 -5.56 19.34 12.95
N VAL A 130 -6.89 19.28 12.82
CA VAL A 130 -7.75 20.47 12.81
C VAL A 130 -8.35 20.74 14.18
N THR A 131 -8.76 19.68 14.87
CA THR A 131 -9.50 19.81 16.14
C THR A 131 -8.64 19.54 17.37
N ALA A 132 -7.41 19.04 17.18
CA ALA A 132 -6.52 18.54 18.23
C ALA A 132 -7.18 17.51 19.17
N LYS A 133 -8.32 16.93 18.78
CA LYS A 133 -9.00 15.87 19.54
C LYS A 133 -8.31 14.54 19.29
N GLN A 134 -8.17 13.75 20.35
CA GLN A 134 -7.72 12.36 20.26
C GLN A 134 -8.66 11.57 19.33
N LEU A 135 -8.11 10.96 18.29
CA LEU A 135 -8.79 10.02 17.42
C LEU A 135 -8.87 8.65 18.11
N GLY A 136 -9.99 7.95 17.97
CA GLY A 136 -10.19 6.69 18.66
C GLY A 136 -11.66 6.26 18.74
N PRO A 137 -12.01 5.29 19.60
CA PRO A 137 -13.36 4.73 19.68
C PRO A 137 -14.42 5.75 20.13
N SER A 138 -14.00 6.83 20.81
CA SER A 138 -14.89 7.89 21.30
C SER A 138 -15.20 8.95 20.25
N VAL A 139 -14.31 9.15 19.27
CA VAL A 139 -14.42 10.20 18.26
C VAL A 139 -14.58 9.56 16.89
N LYS A 140 -15.69 9.88 16.23
CA LYS A 140 -15.88 9.43 14.87
C LYS A 140 -14.83 10.07 13.96
N SER A 141 -14.04 9.21 13.35
CA SER A 141 -12.89 9.59 12.55
C SER A 141 -13.15 9.20 11.10
N VAL A 142 -12.66 10.00 10.16
CA VAL A 142 -12.79 9.79 8.72
C VAL A 142 -11.42 9.97 8.06
N TYR A 143 -11.19 9.33 6.94
CA TYR A 143 -10.05 9.64 6.08
C TYR A 143 -10.51 10.00 4.67
N LEU A 144 -9.65 10.74 3.98
CA LEU A 144 -9.93 11.23 2.63
C LEU A 144 -9.21 10.37 1.60
N VAL A 145 -9.91 9.99 0.53
CA VAL A 145 -9.31 9.29 -0.62
C VAL A 145 -9.10 10.30 -1.77
N PRO A 146 -7.93 10.36 -2.42
CA PRO A 146 -6.85 9.35 -2.43
C PRO A 146 -5.71 9.56 -1.43
N CYS A 147 -5.67 10.68 -0.70
CA CYS A 147 -4.49 11.06 0.08
C CYS A 147 -4.26 10.28 1.38
N GLY A 148 -5.33 9.76 2.00
CA GLY A 148 -5.26 8.96 3.22
C GLY A 148 -5.08 9.76 4.53
N HIS A 149 -5.16 11.10 4.50
CA HIS A 149 -5.12 11.89 5.73
C HIS A 149 -6.36 11.66 6.58
N VAL A 150 -6.16 11.54 7.89
CA VAL A 150 -7.21 11.24 8.86
C VAL A 150 -7.65 12.49 9.62
N PHE A 151 -8.96 12.66 9.80
CA PHE A 151 -9.59 13.78 10.48
C PHE A 151 -10.74 13.30 11.37
N SER A 152 -11.23 14.16 12.27
CA SER A 152 -12.52 13.93 12.90
C SER A 152 -13.66 14.23 11.91
N GLU A 153 -14.76 13.48 11.98
CA GLU A 153 -15.95 13.70 11.13
C GLU A 153 -16.47 15.14 11.29
N GLU A 154 -16.41 15.68 12.51
CA GLU A 154 -16.83 17.04 12.84
C GLU A 154 -16.02 18.10 12.08
N ALA A 155 -14.71 17.92 11.93
CA ALA A 155 -13.84 18.86 11.22
C ALA A 155 -14.23 18.97 9.74
N ILE A 156 -14.37 17.82 9.07
CA ILE A 156 -14.74 17.77 7.65
C ILE A 156 -16.14 18.35 7.43
N ARG A 157 -17.10 18.05 8.31
CA ARG A 157 -18.49 18.54 8.20
C ARG A 157 -18.61 20.06 8.37
N GLN A 158 -17.76 20.67 9.19
CA GLN A 158 -17.81 22.11 9.46
C GLN A 158 -17.15 22.92 8.35
N ILE A 159 -16.03 22.42 7.81
CA ILE A 159 -15.21 23.18 6.86
C ILE A 159 -15.75 23.05 5.42
N LYS A 160 -16.31 21.88 5.04
CA LYS A 160 -16.90 21.64 3.71
C LYS A 160 -16.04 22.12 2.53
N ASP A 161 -14.73 21.89 2.61
CA ASP A 161 -13.81 22.15 1.51
C ASP A 161 -13.71 20.93 0.58
N ASP A 162 -13.50 21.17 -0.72
CA ASP A 162 -13.27 20.11 -1.73
C ASP A 162 -11.81 19.63 -1.78
N LYS A 163 -10.96 20.09 -0.85
CA LYS A 163 -9.52 19.81 -0.81
C LYS A 163 -9.06 19.41 0.58
N CYS A 164 -8.11 18.49 0.65
CA CYS A 164 -7.54 18.02 1.91
C CYS A 164 -6.77 19.13 2.63
N LEU A 165 -7.02 19.31 3.92
CA LEU A 165 -6.44 20.39 4.73
C LEU A 165 -4.96 20.19 5.07
N GLN A 166 -4.39 19.02 4.77
CA GLN A 166 -2.98 18.70 5.02
C GLN A 166 -2.15 18.76 3.73
N CYS A 167 -2.65 18.21 2.63
CA CYS A 167 -1.89 18.10 1.38
C CYS A 167 -2.53 18.81 0.18
N ASN A 168 -3.67 19.49 0.36
CA ASN A 168 -4.43 20.17 -0.70
C ASN A 168 -4.91 19.27 -1.85
N GLU A 169 -4.86 17.95 -1.69
CA GLU A 169 -5.36 16.99 -2.68
C GLU A 169 -6.89 17.13 -2.80
N PRO A 170 -7.44 17.25 -4.02
CA PRO A 170 -8.88 17.33 -4.22
C PRO A 170 -9.56 16.01 -3.87
N TYR A 171 -10.72 16.08 -3.24
CA TYR A 171 -11.56 14.93 -2.95
C TYR A 171 -13.03 15.27 -3.18
N THR A 172 -13.88 14.25 -3.25
CA THR A 172 -15.33 14.42 -3.36
C THR A 172 -16.00 13.95 -2.07
N GLU A 173 -17.22 14.38 -1.79
CA GLU A 173 -17.96 13.94 -0.59
C GLU A 173 -18.08 12.41 -0.49
N ASP A 174 -18.26 11.72 -1.63
CA ASP A 174 -18.24 10.25 -1.72
C ASP A 174 -16.90 9.63 -1.29
N ASN A 175 -15.81 10.39 -1.26
CA ASN A 175 -14.46 9.93 -0.92
C ASN A 175 -14.05 10.26 0.53
N VAL A 176 -15.03 10.62 1.37
CA VAL A 176 -14.88 10.71 2.82
C VAL A 176 -15.28 9.36 3.43
N ILE A 177 -14.31 8.64 4.00
CA ILE A 177 -14.51 7.27 4.49
C ILE A 177 -14.48 7.26 6.01
N PRO A 178 -15.60 6.91 6.68
CA PRO A 178 -15.60 6.66 8.12
C PRO A 178 -14.71 5.48 8.49
N ILE A 179 -13.86 5.67 9.49
CA ILE A 179 -13.03 4.62 10.09
C ILE A 179 -13.91 3.84 11.06
N LEU A 180 -13.89 2.51 10.93
CA LEU A 180 -14.60 1.56 11.79
C LEU A 180 -16.06 1.99 12.04
N PRO A 181 -16.88 2.11 10.97
CA PRO A 181 -18.24 2.65 11.08
C PRO A 181 -19.09 1.81 12.05
N THR A 182 -19.64 2.48 13.05
CA THR A 182 -20.57 1.85 13.99
C THR A 182 -21.97 1.76 13.39
N LYS A 183 -22.47 2.85 12.80
CA LYS A 183 -23.84 2.94 12.28
C LYS A 183 -24.02 2.13 11.00
N ASP A 184 -25.17 1.49 10.87
CA ASP A 184 -25.47 0.70 9.68
C ASP A 184 -25.72 1.58 8.44
N SER A 185 -26.14 2.83 8.63
CA SER A 185 -26.20 3.84 7.56
C SER A 185 -24.84 4.04 6.90
N ASP A 186 -23.79 4.18 7.71
CA ASP A 186 -22.45 4.51 7.23
C ASP A 186 -21.86 3.30 6.50
N LYS A 187 -22.10 2.09 7.02
CA LYS A 187 -21.75 0.83 6.34
C LYS A 187 -22.44 0.69 4.98
N GLN A 188 -23.74 0.97 4.90
CA GLN A 188 -24.50 0.92 3.65
C GLN A 188 -23.97 1.94 2.63
N SER A 189 -23.64 3.15 3.05
CA SER A 189 -23.03 4.16 2.18
C SER A 189 -21.68 3.69 1.62
N LEU A 190 -20.84 3.06 2.44
CA LEU A 190 -19.55 2.50 1.99
C LEU A 190 -19.73 1.33 1.01
N LEU A 191 -20.73 0.48 1.23
CA LEU A 191 -21.07 -0.60 0.30
C LEU A 191 -21.52 -0.03 -1.05
N THR A 192 -22.45 0.92 -1.07
CA THR A 192 -22.92 1.60 -2.29
C THR A 192 -21.75 2.26 -3.03
N ARG A 193 -20.87 2.95 -2.31
CA ARG A 193 -19.66 3.56 -2.87
C ARG A 193 -18.75 2.50 -3.51
N SER A 194 -18.51 1.39 -2.81
CA SER A 194 -17.64 0.32 -3.32
C SER A 194 -18.18 -0.30 -4.63
N GLN A 195 -19.50 -0.46 -4.74
CA GLN A 195 -20.16 -0.93 -5.96
C GLN A 195 -20.03 0.09 -7.10
N LYS A 196 -20.26 1.38 -6.83
CA LYS A 196 -20.07 2.46 -7.80
C LYS A 196 -18.65 2.51 -8.36
N LEU A 197 -17.63 2.35 -7.50
CA LEU A 197 -16.23 2.31 -7.94
C LEU A 197 -15.94 1.06 -8.78
N TYR A 198 -16.49 -0.10 -8.39
CA TYR A 198 -16.35 -1.34 -9.14
C TYR A 198 -16.93 -1.22 -10.56
N GLU A 199 -18.13 -0.64 -10.71
CA GLU A 199 -18.76 -0.37 -12.01
C GLU A 199 -17.93 0.59 -12.88
N GLN A 200 -17.28 1.57 -12.25
CA GLN A 200 -16.36 2.50 -12.92
C GLN A 200 -14.99 1.87 -13.23
N GLY A 201 -14.73 0.64 -12.77
CA GLY A 201 -13.44 -0.03 -12.93
C GLY A 201 -12.33 0.62 -12.11
N LEU A 202 -12.66 1.24 -10.99
CA LEU A 202 -11.75 1.86 -10.03
C LEU A 202 -11.66 1.00 -8.77
N ALA A 203 -10.47 0.95 -8.18
CA ALA A 203 -10.23 0.37 -6.87
C ALA A 203 -10.53 1.40 -5.77
N HIS A 204 -10.50 0.96 -4.52
CA HIS A 204 -10.76 1.84 -3.37
C HIS A 204 -9.87 3.10 -3.36
N SER A 205 -8.60 2.97 -3.75
CA SER A 205 -7.64 4.09 -3.88
C SER A 205 -7.86 5.02 -5.09
N LEU A 206 -9.01 4.91 -5.79
CA LEU A 206 -9.32 5.60 -7.05
C LEU A 206 -8.38 5.28 -8.21
N LYS A 207 -7.49 4.30 -8.03
CA LYS A 207 -6.63 3.78 -9.10
C LYS A 207 -7.40 2.80 -9.96
N LYS A 208 -7.06 2.74 -11.24
CA LYS A 208 -7.68 1.82 -12.19
C LYS A 208 -7.54 0.35 -11.73
N ALA A 209 -8.64 -0.38 -11.66
CA ALA A 209 -8.69 -1.78 -11.26
C ALA A 209 -8.00 -2.67 -12.33
N PRO A 210 -7.30 -3.74 -11.91
CA PRO A 210 -6.71 -4.70 -12.84
C PRO A 210 -7.80 -5.35 -13.71
N GLY A 211 -7.60 -5.40 -15.03
CA GLY A 211 -8.55 -6.02 -15.96
C GLY A 211 -9.60 -5.09 -16.60
N SER A 212 -9.67 -3.81 -16.21
CA SER A 212 -10.56 -2.84 -16.85
C SER A 212 -10.04 -2.43 -18.25
N LYS A 213 -10.32 -3.26 -19.26
CA LYS A 213 -10.13 -2.91 -20.67
C LYS A 213 -11.05 -1.73 -21.00
N LYS A 214 -10.47 -0.68 -21.60
CA LYS A 214 -11.14 0.55 -22.03
C LYS A 214 -12.29 0.21 -23.01
N ARG A 215 -13.54 0.14 -22.54
CA ARG A 215 -14.69 0.26 -23.47
C ARG A 215 -14.71 1.70 -23.96
N LYS A 216 -14.35 1.88 -25.23
CA LYS A 216 -14.50 3.14 -25.96
C LYS A 216 -16.00 3.38 -26.17
N LYS A 217 -16.55 4.33 -25.41
CA LYS A 217 -17.59 5.32 -25.73
C LYS A 217 -18.85 4.84 -26.48
N HIS A 218 -20.01 5.06 -25.86
CA HIS A 218 -21.05 5.85 -26.51
C HIS A 218 -21.30 7.10 -25.65
N ALA A 219 -21.08 8.27 -26.25
CA ALA A 219 -21.58 9.53 -25.75
C ALA A 219 -22.75 9.93 -26.64
N GLY A 220 -23.75 10.59 -26.06
CA GLY A 220 -24.78 11.33 -26.75
C GLY A 220 -25.11 12.58 -25.95
N ASN A 221 -24.93 13.74 -26.61
CA ASN A 221 -25.33 15.12 -26.29
C ASN A 221 -24.92 15.74 -24.94
N GLY A 222 -24.35 16.96 -24.85
CA GLY A 222 -24.17 18.03 -25.82
C GLY A 222 -24.68 19.35 -25.21
N ASP A 223 -23.81 20.34 -25.00
CA ASP A 223 -23.97 21.72 -25.49
C ASP A 223 -22.68 22.55 -25.28
N SER A 224 -22.54 23.61 -26.08
CA SER A 224 -21.33 24.34 -26.46
C SER A 224 -21.23 25.74 -25.82
N ALA A 225 -20.01 26.31 -25.79
CA ALA A 225 -19.64 27.73 -26.06
C ALA A 225 -18.24 28.02 -25.44
N GLU A 226 -17.16 28.08 -26.22
CA GLU A 226 -16.59 29.24 -26.95
C GLU A 226 -15.67 30.15 -26.09
N ASP A 227 -14.36 30.14 -26.39
CA ASP A 227 -13.64 31.34 -26.84
C ASP A 227 -12.30 30.95 -27.52
N ALA A 228 -11.93 31.72 -28.55
CA ALA A 228 -10.91 31.40 -29.54
C ALA A 228 -9.76 32.43 -29.53
N SER A 229 -8.53 31.97 -29.82
CA SER A 229 -7.48 32.66 -30.61
C SER A 229 -6.16 31.89 -30.41
N ARG A 230 -5.24 31.69 -31.37
CA ARG A 230 -4.94 32.36 -32.63
C ARG A 230 -4.15 31.39 -33.54
N ALA A 231 -4.39 31.54 -34.83
CA ALA A 231 -3.87 30.79 -35.97
C ALA A 231 -2.35 30.95 -36.23
N GLN A 232 -1.74 30.01 -36.96
CA GLN A 232 -1.50 30.16 -38.42
C GLN A 232 -0.72 28.98 -39.06
N LYS A 233 -1.24 28.58 -40.25
CA LYS A 233 -0.61 28.18 -41.54
C LYS A 233 0.37 26.98 -41.60
N GLU A 234 0.40 26.13 -42.63
CA GLU A 234 -0.14 26.12 -44.01
C GLU A 234 -0.19 24.65 -44.54
N GLN A 235 -1.33 24.19 -45.07
CA GLN A 235 -1.63 23.86 -46.49
C GLN A 235 -0.97 22.60 -47.09
N SER A 236 -1.73 21.51 -47.27
CA SER A 236 -2.40 21.03 -48.52
C SER A 236 -1.48 20.27 -49.49
N THR A 237 -1.72 19.01 -49.85
CA THR A 237 -2.73 18.60 -50.85
C THR A 237 -2.83 17.07 -50.95
N ALA A 238 -3.93 16.61 -51.54
CA ALA A 238 -4.37 15.22 -51.71
C ALA A 238 -3.44 14.35 -52.58
N THR A 239 -3.35 13.05 -52.27
CA THR A 239 -3.88 11.93 -53.11
C THR A 239 -3.46 10.57 -52.54
N SER A 240 -4.36 9.61 -52.72
CA SER A 240 -4.20 8.17 -52.54
C SER A 240 -2.94 7.61 -53.21
N HIS A 241 -2.26 6.65 -52.57
CA HIS A 241 -2.02 5.29 -53.07
C HIS A 241 -1.03 4.53 -52.15
N SER A 242 -1.42 3.29 -51.84
CA SER A 242 -0.58 2.14 -51.53
C SER A 242 0.91 2.30 -51.87
N SER A 243 1.79 2.19 -50.88
CA SER A 243 2.88 1.21 -50.86
C SER A 243 3.79 1.43 -49.63
N THR A 244 4.16 0.31 -49.02
CA THR A 244 5.29 0.11 -48.13
C THR A 244 6.51 1.00 -48.43
N PRO A 245 7.23 1.45 -47.38
CA PRO A 245 8.67 1.53 -47.47
C PRO A 245 9.34 0.60 -46.44
N THR A 246 10.28 -0.14 -46.98
CA THR A 246 11.29 -0.97 -46.34
C THR A 246 12.14 -0.18 -45.34
N PRO A 247 12.72 -0.87 -44.33
CA PRO A 247 13.45 -0.24 -43.24
C PRO A 247 14.87 0.13 -43.68
N THR A 248 15.28 1.35 -43.38
CA THR A 248 16.66 1.79 -43.50
C THR A 248 17.52 1.09 -42.44
N SER A 249 18.60 0.53 -42.95
CA SER A 249 19.72 -0.15 -42.31
C SER A 249 20.15 0.42 -40.95
N GLY A 250 20.14 -0.43 -39.91
CA GLY A 250 20.81 -0.13 -38.64
C GLY A 250 20.34 -0.93 -37.41
N ALA A 251 19.24 -1.69 -37.50
CA ALA A 251 18.74 -2.47 -36.37
C ALA A 251 19.28 -3.92 -36.40
N PRO A 252 19.67 -4.52 -35.25
CA PRO A 252 20.06 -5.91 -35.20
C PRO A 252 18.86 -6.80 -35.57
N ASN A 253 19.05 -7.65 -36.58
CA ASN A 253 18.07 -8.63 -37.04
C ASN A 253 17.60 -9.49 -35.87
N GLY A 254 16.35 -9.31 -35.41
CA GLY A 254 15.75 -10.18 -34.41
C GLY A 254 14.44 -9.71 -33.77
N ILE A 255 14.14 -8.41 -33.79
CA ILE A 255 12.97 -7.87 -33.07
C ILE A 255 11.85 -7.49 -34.06
N LYS A 256 10.77 -8.28 -34.09
CA LYS A 256 9.62 -8.11 -35.00
C LYS A 256 8.67 -6.97 -34.61
N HIS A 257 8.81 -6.42 -33.41
CA HIS A 257 7.95 -5.35 -32.89
C HIS A 257 8.66 -4.00 -32.96
N ALA A 258 8.10 -3.06 -33.72
CA ALA A 258 8.69 -1.75 -34.00
C ALA A 258 8.97 -0.91 -32.74
N ALA A 259 8.04 -0.89 -31.78
CA ALA A 259 8.24 -0.16 -30.52
C ALA A 259 9.40 -0.73 -29.69
N THR A 260 9.56 -2.06 -29.67
CA THR A 260 10.64 -2.75 -28.96
C THR A 260 11.99 -2.54 -29.64
N ALA A 261 12.01 -2.48 -30.98
CA ALA A 261 13.21 -2.16 -31.76
C ALA A 261 13.69 -0.71 -31.51
N MET A 262 12.76 0.24 -31.41
CA MET A 262 13.09 1.64 -31.11
C MET A 262 13.65 1.81 -29.70
N LEU A 263 13.09 1.12 -28.70
CA LEU A 263 13.59 1.15 -27.33
C LEU A 263 14.98 0.52 -27.22
N THR A 264 15.20 -0.62 -27.87
CA THR A 264 16.52 -1.29 -27.87
C THR A 264 17.59 -0.48 -28.60
N ALA A 265 17.24 0.20 -29.70
CA ALA A 265 18.15 1.13 -30.37
C ALA A 265 18.57 2.28 -29.45
N ARG A 266 17.63 2.91 -28.74
CA ARG A 266 17.93 4.00 -27.80
C ARG A 266 18.81 3.56 -26.64
N VAL A 267 18.55 2.38 -26.07
CA VAL A 267 19.36 1.85 -24.97
C VAL A 267 20.79 1.54 -25.43
N LEU A 268 20.96 0.99 -26.63
CA LEU A 268 22.28 0.72 -27.21
C LEU A 268 23.05 2.00 -27.52
N GLU A 269 22.36 3.05 -27.97
CA GLU A 269 22.95 4.35 -28.20
C GLU A 269 23.43 4.98 -26.88
N GLU A 270 22.61 4.93 -25.82
CA GLU A 270 22.97 5.44 -24.49
C GLU A 270 24.18 4.70 -23.87
N GLU A 271 24.24 3.37 -24.01
CA GLU A 271 25.39 2.57 -23.56
C GLU A 271 26.66 2.91 -24.35
N ASN A 272 26.55 3.11 -25.67
CA ASN A 272 27.68 3.52 -26.50
C ASN A 272 28.17 4.92 -26.15
N GLU A 273 27.27 5.85 -25.83
CA GLU A 273 27.63 7.18 -25.33
C GLU A 273 28.32 7.11 -23.97
N LYS A 274 27.83 6.28 -23.04
CA LYS A 274 28.48 6.05 -21.74
C LYS A 274 29.88 5.44 -21.93
N LYS A 275 30.02 4.48 -22.84
CA LYS A 275 31.32 3.87 -23.18
C LYS A 275 32.26 4.88 -23.85
N LYS A 276 31.75 5.76 -24.72
CA LYS A 276 32.53 6.85 -25.34
C LYS A 276 32.94 7.90 -24.32
N LYS A 277 32.07 8.26 -23.37
CA LYS A 277 32.38 9.13 -22.23
C LYS A 277 33.46 8.50 -21.33
N ARG A 278 33.37 7.20 -21.02
CA ARG A 278 34.42 6.47 -20.28
C ARG A 278 35.76 6.46 -21.03
N LYS A 279 35.77 6.38 -22.35
CA LYS A 279 36.99 6.47 -23.17
C LYS A 279 37.54 7.91 -23.27
N MET A 280 36.67 8.91 -23.40
CA MET A 280 37.04 10.33 -23.51
C MET A 280 37.52 10.92 -22.19
N MET A 281 37.03 10.42 -21.05
CA MET A 281 37.39 10.94 -19.72
C MET A 281 38.75 10.42 -19.21
N GLY A 282 39.49 9.69 -20.06
CA GLY A 282 40.84 9.20 -19.77
C GLY A 282 40.84 8.14 -18.66
N MET A 283 41.31 6.93 -18.97
CA MET A 283 41.72 6.04 -17.87
C MET A 283 42.81 6.77 -17.09
N ASN A 284 42.58 7.03 -15.81
CA ASN A 284 43.60 7.52 -14.91
C ASN A 284 44.76 6.50 -14.94
N GLU A 285 45.94 6.89 -15.42
CA GLU A 285 47.08 5.97 -15.65
C GLU A 285 47.43 5.17 -14.38
N ASN A 286 47.17 5.78 -13.22
CA ASN A 286 47.28 5.16 -11.91
C ASN A 286 46.35 3.94 -11.74
N LEU A 287 45.11 4.00 -12.22
CA LEU A 287 44.14 2.89 -12.16
C LEU A 287 44.37 1.85 -13.26
N GLY A 288 44.96 2.23 -14.39
CA GLY A 288 45.35 1.30 -15.44
C GLY A 288 46.51 0.39 -15.04
N SER A 289 47.49 0.94 -14.32
CA SER A 289 48.67 0.20 -13.84
C SER A 289 48.33 -0.90 -12.81
N LEU A 290 47.22 -0.77 -12.09
CA LEU A 290 46.76 -1.76 -11.11
C LEU A 290 46.16 -3.02 -11.75
N PHE A 291 45.73 -2.96 -13.02
CA PHE A 291 45.03 -4.07 -13.68
C PHE A 291 45.70 -4.57 -14.97
N THR A 292 46.82 -3.98 -15.38
CA THR A 292 47.65 -4.54 -16.45
C THR A 292 48.50 -5.69 -15.94
N LYS A 293 48.18 -6.90 -16.42
CA LYS A 293 49.02 -8.09 -16.31
C LYS A 293 50.31 -7.89 -17.09
N ASN A 294 51.43 -7.63 -16.40
CA ASN A 294 52.75 -7.62 -17.03
C ASN A 294 52.98 -8.95 -17.76
N SER A 295 53.10 -8.91 -19.08
CA SER A 295 53.50 -10.05 -19.91
C SER A 295 55.00 -10.25 -19.86
N LYS A 296 55.51 -10.59 -18.67
CA LYS A 296 56.82 -11.20 -18.47
C LYS A 296 56.86 -11.66 -17.02
N ASP A 297 56.26 -12.81 -16.77
CA ASP A 297 56.83 -13.84 -15.89
C ASP A 297 55.95 -15.08 -15.99
N GLY A 298 56.63 -16.20 -16.24
CA GLY A 298 56.01 -17.47 -16.52
C GLY A 298 55.16 -17.97 -15.36
N ASN A 299 54.01 -18.54 -15.73
CA ASN A 299 53.41 -19.68 -15.06
C ASN A 299 53.28 -19.61 -13.52
N SER A 300 52.24 -18.93 -13.02
CA SER A 300 51.57 -19.42 -11.82
C SER A 300 50.06 -19.23 -11.94
N LYS A 301 49.32 -20.28 -11.54
CA LYS A 301 47.88 -20.44 -11.70
C LYS A 301 47.13 -19.37 -10.94
N ASN A 302 46.00 -18.93 -11.51
CA ASN A 302 45.00 -18.07 -10.90
C ASN A 302 44.78 -18.41 -9.41
N GLY A 303 45.17 -17.49 -8.54
CA GLY A 303 44.85 -17.49 -7.11
C GLY A 303 44.45 -16.07 -6.73
N ASP A 304 43.19 -15.90 -6.38
CA ASP A 304 42.58 -14.65 -5.95
C ASP A 304 43.32 -14.07 -4.73
N PHE A 305 43.66 -12.78 -4.78
CA PHE A 305 44.41 -12.08 -3.73
C PHE A 305 43.66 -12.07 -2.38
N MET A 306 42.33 -12.22 -2.42
CA MET A 306 41.43 -12.24 -1.27
C MET A 306 41.46 -13.53 -0.43
N THR A 307 42.13 -14.61 -0.89
CA THR A 307 42.22 -15.89 -0.15
C THR A 307 43.60 -16.19 0.43
N ARG A 308 44.55 -15.25 0.38
CA ARG A 308 45.83 -15.38 1.08
C ARG A 308 45.64 -15.21 2.59
N GLY A 309 45.26 -16.29 3.26
CA GLY A 309 45.35 -16.39 4.72
C GLY A 309 46.78 -16.11 5.19
N PHE A 310 46.91 -15.30 6.23
CA PHE A 310 48.18 -15.00 6.88
C PHE A 310 48.82 -16.28 7.43
N THR A 311 50.04 -16.60 6.99
CA THR A 311 50.89 -17.60 7.66
C THR A 311 51.76 -16.89 8.69
N LEU A 312 51.57 -17.22 9.97
CA LEU A 312 52.42 -16.75 11.06
C LEU A 312 53.76 -17.51 11.05
N PRO A 313 54.92 -16.85 11.24
CA PRO A 313 56.18 -17.54 11.39
C PRO A 313 56.24 -18.21 12.77
N THR A 314 56.34 -19.54 12.79
CA THR A 314 56.62 -20.31 14.01
C THR A 314 58.09 -20.12 14.40
N ALA A 315 58.32 -19.26 15.39
CA ALA A 315 59.58 -19.18 16.11
C ALA A 315 59.52 -19.98 17.43
N GLY A 316 60.32 -21.04 17.51
CA GLY A 316 61.17 -21.35 18.66
C GLY A 316 60.58 -22.05 19.90
N LYS A 317 61.02 -23.31 20.10
CA LYS A 317 61.39 -23.99 21.38
C LYS A 317 61.65 -25.46 21.02
N LYS A 318 62.80 -26.09 21.24
CA LYS A 318 64.02 -25.85 22.01
C LYS A 318 65.21 -26.39 21.21
#